data_AF-A0A8J6MAS6-F1
#
_entry.id   AF-A0A8J6MAS6-F1
#
_cell.length_a   1.000
_cell.length_b   1.000
_cell.length_c   1.000
_cell.angle_alpha   90.00
_cell.angle_beta   90.00
_cell.angle_gamma   90.00
#
_symmetry.space_group_name_H-M   'P 1'
#
loop_
_entity.id
_entity.type
_entity.pdbx_description
1 polymer ?
#
loop_
_entity_poly.entity_id
_entity_poly.type
_entity_poly.pdbx_seq_one_letter_code
_entity_poly.pdbx_strand_id
1 'polypeptide(L)' 'MLGSKKKEEAFPVNEALLNVITPMGLEIKRNSLVIGENLGKVYGAVRYPQKVDMGWLSKITNIPSTIVSVGITPIDNG' A
#
# COMPACT_ATOMS: atom_id res chain seq x y z
N MET A 1 -22.96 23.41 -42.83
CA MET A 1 -21.64 23.01 -42.31
C MET A 1 -21.83 21.78 -41.43
N LEU A 2 -21.61 20.57 -41.96
CA LEU A 2 -21.65 19.35 -41.15
C LEU A 2 -20.25 19.08 -40.62
N GLY A 3 -20.05 19.27 -39.32
CA GLY A 3 -18.80 18.94 -38.63
C GLY A 3 -18.56 17.43 -38.67
N SER A 4 -17.47 17.03 -39.31
CA SER A 4 -17.00 15.65 -39.36
C SER A 4 -16.77 15.13 -37.94
N LYS A 5 -17.57 14.16 -37.49
CA LYS A 5 -17.28 13.43 -36.25
C LYS A 5 -15.97 12.68 -36.42
N LYS A 6 -14.94 13.08 -35.67
CA LYS A 6 -13.65 12.39 -35.59
C LYS A 6 -13.93 10.97 -35.10
N LYS A 7 -13.70 9.96 -35.95
CA LYS A 7 -13.74 8.56 -35.51
C LYS A 7 -12.64 8.40 -34.47
N GLU A 8 -13.02 8.11 -33.23
CA GLU A 8 -12.07 7.57 -32.26
C GLU A 8 -11.61 6.23 -32.81
N GLU A 9 -10.39 6.21 -33.35
CA GLU A 9 -9.70 4.96 -33.63
C GLU A 9 -9.47 4.28 -32.27
N ALA A 10 -10.18 3.18 -32.04
CA ALA A 10 -9.95 2.34 -30.89
C ALA A 10 -8.54 1.74 -31.03
N PHE A 11 -7.57 2.35 -30.34
CA PHE A 11 -6.22 1.80 -30.27
C PHE A 11 -6.31 0.38 -29.69
N PRO A 12 -5.67 -0.63 -30.33
CA PRO A 12 -5.64 -1.97 -29.78
C PRO A 12 -4.99 -1.91 -28.39
N VAL A 13 -5.72 -2.42 -27.38
CA VAL A 13 -5.23 -2.46 -26.01
C VAL A 13 -4.04 -3.40 -25.96
N ASN A 14 -2.90 -2.90 -25.48
CA ASN A 14 -1.73 -3.71 -25.25
C ASN A 14 -1.88 -4.42 -23.90
N GLU A 15 -2.36 -5.65 -23.93
CA GLU A 15 -2.57 -6.50 -22.75
C GLU A 15 -1.30 -6.69 -21.92
N ALA A 16 -0.11 -6.68 -22.54
CA ALA A 16 1.16 -6.80 -21.82
C ALA A 16 1.46 -5.54 -20.99
N LEU A 17 1.27 -4.36 -21.58
CA LEU A 17 1.42 -3.10 -20.84
C LEU A 17 0.34 -2.96 -19.77
N LEU A 18 -0.91 -3.34 -20.09
CA LEU A 18 -2.00 -3.33 -19.14
C LEU A 18 -1.66 -4.16 -17.91
N ASN A 19 -1.26 -5.43 -18.09
CA ASN A 19 -0.90 -6.31 -16.98
C ASN A 19 0.30 -5.83 -16.15
N VAL A 20 1.26 -5.11 -16.74
CA VAL A 20 2.39 -4.52 -16.00
C VAL A 20 1.96 -3.33 -15.14
N ILE A 21 0.96 -2.55 -15.59
CA ILE A 21 0.45 -1.39 -14.84
C ILE A 21 -0.73 -1.75 -13.93
N THR A 22 -1.36 -2.92 -14.11
CA THR A 22 -2.45 -3.35 -13.26
C THR A 22 -1.93 -3.49 -11.84
N PRO A 23 -2.48 -2.75 -10.86
CA PRO A 23 -2.04 -2.86 -9.48
C PRO A 23 -2.29 -4.28 -8.98
N MET A 24 -1.38 -4.80 -8.16
CA MET A 24 -1.59 -6.06 -7.48
C MET A 24 -2.85 -5.98 -6.60
N GLY A 25 -3.66 -7.04 -6.61
CA GLY A 25 -4.84 -7.13 -5.75
C GLY A 25 -4.42 -7.05 -4.28
N LEU A 26 -5.07 -6.16 -3.53
CA LEU A 26 -4.85 -5.99 -2.09
C LEU A 26 -6.16 -6.30 -1.37
N GLU A 27 -6.15 -7.33 -0.53
CA GLU A 27 -7.32 -7.75 0.25
C GLU A 27 -7.04 -7.53 1.74
N ILE A 28 -7.80 -6.63 2.37
CA ILE A 28 -7.72 -6.36 3.81
C ILE A 28 -8.77 -7.19 4.52
N LYS A 29 -8.33 -8.15 5.35
CA LYS A 29 -9.17 -8.89 6.29
C LYS A 29 -8.88 -8.39 7.70
N ARG A 30 -9.73 -8.76 8.66
CA ARG A 30 -9.64 -8.30 10.05
C ARG A 30 -8.25 -8.50 10.68
N ASN A 31 -7.56 -9.61 10.37
CA ASN A 31 -6.27 -9.98 10.95
C ASN A 31 -5.20 -10.37 9.90
N SER A 32 -5.50 -10.19 8.61
CA SER A 32 -4.58 -10.57 7.53
C SER A 32 -4.67 -9.61 6.37
N LEU A 33 -3.54 -9.39 5.73
CA LEU A 33 -3.42 -8.60 4.52
C LEU A 33 -2.93 -9.53 3.42
N VAL A 34 -3.70 -9.65 2.33
CA VAL A 34 -3.27 -10.39 1.15
C VAL A 34 -2.77 -9.38 0.13
N ILE A 35 -1.53 -9.57 -0.34
CA ILE A 35 -0.87 -8.74 -1.35
C ILE A 35 -0.51 -9.65 -2.52
N GLY A 36 -1.36 -9.66 -3.56
CA GLY A 36 -1.23 -10.58 -4.68
C GLY A 36 -1.20 -12.04 -4.20
N GLU A 37 -0.06 -12.70 -4.36
CA GLU A 37 0.17 -14.10 -3.95
C GLU A 37 0.65 -14.24 -2.50
N ASN A 38 1.04 -13.14 -1.85
CA ASN A 38 1.59 -13.15 -0.50
C ASN A 38 0.49 -12.93 0.55
N LEU A 39 0.38 -13.86 1.49
CA LEU A 39 -0.50 -13.73 2.66
C LEU A 39 0.31 -13.29 3.89
N GLY A 40 0.03 -12.09 4.38
CA GLY A 40 0.64 -11.54 5.59
C GLY A 40 -0.31 -11.57 6.79
N LYS A 41 0.20 -11.90 7.97
CA LYS A 41 -0.51 -11.67 9.24
C LYS A 41 -0.29 -10.21 9.68
N VAL A 42 -1.37 -9.53 10.06
CA VAL A 42 -1.32 -8.13 10.51
C VAL A 42 -1.60 -8.09 12.01
N TYR A 43 -0.70 -7.47 12.76
CA TYR A 43 -0.87 -7.21 14.19
C TYR A 43 -0.84 -5.71 14.44
N GLY A 44 -1.88 -5.18 15.09
CA GLY A 44 -1.96 -3.76 15.47
C GLY A 44 -1.60 -3.56 16.94
N ALA A 45 -0.56 -2.78 17.22
CA ALA A 45 -0.23 -2.35 18.58
C ALA A 45 -0.84 -0.96 18.85
N VAL A 46 -1.95 -0.90 19.59
CA VAL A 46 -2.71 0.34 19.83
C VAL A 46 -2.31 1.03 21.14
N ARG A 47 -1.57 0.34 22.02
CA ARG A 47 -1.10 0.87 23.30
C ARG A 47 0.43 0.86 23.32
N TYR A 48 1.03 2.05 23.25
CA TYR A 48 2.45 2.26 23.45
C TYR A 48 2.70 2.96 24.81
N PRO A 49 3.87 2.75 25.45
CA PRO A 49 4.23 3.44 26.69
C PRO A 49 4.29 4.95 26.47
N GLN A 50 3.91 5.74 27.48
CA GLN A 50 4.01 7.21 27.40
C GLN A 50 5.45 7.72 27.39
N LYS A 51 6.39 6.93 27.94
CA LYS A 51 7.83 7.19 27.88
C LYS A 51 8.50 5.97 27.30
N VAL A 52 9.25 6.17 26.23
CA VAL A 52 9.97 5.13 25.50
C VAL A 52 11.42 5.56 25.37
N ASP A 53 12.34 4.62 25.54
CA ASP A 53 13.76 4.89 25.32
C ASP A 53 14.05 5.05 23.82
N MET A 54 15.11 5.81 23.50
CA MET A 54 15.56 5.94 22.12
C MET A 54 15.85 4.57 21.52
N GLY A 55 15.33 4.35 20.31
CA GLY A 55 15.49 3.07 19.60
C GLY A 55 14.57 1.95 20.09
N TRP A 56 13.53 2.23 20.87
CA TRP A 56 12.56 1.21 21.31
C TRP A 56 11.96 0.37 20.15
N LEU A 57 11.68 1.00 19.01
CA LEU A 57 11.16 0.30 17.81
C LEU A 57 12.23 -0.53 17.07
N SER A 58 13.53 -0.34 17.35
CA SER A 58 14.66 -0.98 16.65
C SER A 58 14.55 -2.50 16.63
N LYS A 59 14.02 -3.11 17.71
CA LYS A 59 13.82 -4.56 17.79
C LYS A 59 12.81 -5.09 16.76
N ILE A 60 11.81 -4.27 16.40
CA ILE A 60 10.75 -4.63 15.45
C ILE A 60 11.20 -4.26 14.04
N THR A 61 11.87 -3.12 13.87
CA THR A 61 12.28 -2.65 12.54
C THR A 61 13.43 -3.45 11.94
N ASN A 62 14.22 -4.15 12.75
CA ASN A 62 15.38 -4.93 12.30
C ASN A 62 15.09 -6.43 12.08
N ILE A 63 13.83 -6.84 12.03
CA ILE A 63 13.49 -8.23 11.74
C ILE A 63 13.84 -8.51 10.26
N PRO A 64 14.67 -9.52 9.94
CA PRO A 64 15.03 -9.83 8.57
C PRO A 64 13.78 -10.19 7.75
N SER A 65 13.80 -9.83 6.47
CA SER A 65 12.67 -10.06 5.54
C SER A 65 11.35 -9.38 5.94
N THR A 66 11.41 -8.28 6.71
CA THR A 66 10.24 -7.46 7.06
C THR A 66 10.32 -6.09 6.40
N ILE A 67 9.21 -5.64 5.80
CA ILE A 67 9.06 -4.27 5.30
C ILE A 67 8.46 -3.41 6.42
N VAL A 68 9.12 -2.31 6.73
CA VAL A 68 8.72 -1.38 7.78
C VAL A 68 8.34 -0.05 7.14
N SER A 69 7.16 0.46 7.47
CA SER A 69 6.75 1.82 7.08
C SER A 69 6.30 2.57 8.33
N VAL A 70 6.85 3.78 8.53
CA VAL A 70 6.54 4.65 9.67
C VAL A 70 5.85 5.89 9.14
N GLY A 71 4.54 5.99 9.38
CA GLY A 71 3.76 7.19 9.11
C GLY A 71 3.58 7.98 10.41
N ILE A 72 4.15 9.18 10.47
CA ILE A 72 3.91 10.11 11.58
C ILE A 72 2.95 11.18 11.06
N THR A 73 1.73 11.16 11.55
CA THR A 73 0.82 12.30 11.41
C THR A 73 0.98 13.13 12.67
N PRO A 74 1.62 14.32 12.59
CA PRO A 74 1.75 15.18 13.76
C PRO A 74 0.34 15.54 14.24
N ILE A 75 0.10 15.33 15.54
CA ILE A 75 -1.06 15.90 16.20
C ILE A 75 -0.67 17.33 16.58
N ASP A 76 -1.38 18.32 16.05
CA ASP A 76 -1.29 19.69 16.55
C ASP A 76 -1.82 19.67 17.98
N ASN A 77 -0.90 19.64 18.94
CA ASN A 77 -1.21 20.02 20.30
C ASN A 77 -1.22 21.55 20.32
N GLY A 78 -2.42 22.11 20.18
CA GLY A 78 -2.69 23.54 20.40
C GLY A 78 -2.34 24.00 21.80
#